data_AF-A0A660HRW7-F1
#
_entry.id   AF-A0A660HRW7-F1
#
_cell.length_a   1.000
_cell.length_b   1.000
_cell.length_c   1.000
_cell.angle_alpha   90.00
_cell.angle_beta   90.00
_cell.angle_gamma   90.00
#
_symmetry.space_group_name_H-M   'P 1'
#
loop_
_entity.id
_entity.type
_entity.pdbx_description
1 polymer ?
#
loop_
_entity_poly.entity_id
_entity_poly.type
_entity_poly.pdbx_seq_one_letter_code
_entity_poly.pdbx_strand_id
1 'polypeptide(L)'
;MEYIYAALLLHNAGKAVTEDAVTAVLQAAGIEVNEARVKALVAALEGVDIEEAISKAAFAAPAAAAAPAAAAPAAEEAPAAEEEEEEEDTSEEDGMAGLGALFG
;
A
#
# COMPACT_ATOMS: atom_id res chain seq x y z
N MET A 1 -0.49 7.35 -13.35
CA MET A 1 -1.56 7.60 -12.35
C MET A 1 -2.95 7.66 -12.97
N GLU A 2 -3.09 8.28 -14.14
CA GLU A 2 -4.28 8.36 -15.00
C GLU A 2 -5.22 7.13 -15.00
N TYR A 3 -4.69 5.91 -15.19
CA TYR A 3 -5.47 4.67 -15.14
C TYR A 3 -6.17 4.44 -13.79
N ILE A 4 -5.46 4.69 -12.69
CA ILE A 4 -5.98 4.54 -11.32
C ILE A 4 -7.08 5.58 -11.07
N TYR A 5 -6.87 6.83 -11.49
CA TYR A 5 -7.89 7.88 -11.38
C TYR A 5 -9.14 7.56 -12.21
N ALA A 6 -9.00 6.96 -13.40
CA ALA A 6 -10.14 6.51 -14.19
C ALA A 6 -10.94 5.41 -13.49
N ALA A 7 -10.27 4.40 -12.89
CA ALA A 7 -10.94 3.36 -12.11
C ALA A 7 -11.63 3.90 -10.85
N LEU A 8 -10.97 4.79 -10.09
CA LEU A 8 -11.55 5.44 -8.90
C LEU A 8 -12.75 6.31 -9.26
N LEU A 9 -12.70 7.05 -10.38
CA LEU A 9 -13.83 7.84 -10.89
C LEU A 9 -15.02 6.94 -11.27
N LEU A 10 -14.77 5.83 -11.96
CA LEU A 10 -15.81 4.86 -12.33
C LEU A 10 -16.45 4.24 -11.09
N HIS A 11 -15.63 3.82 -10.12
CA HIS A 11 -16.09 3.26 -8.85
C HIS A 11 -16.95 4.26 -8.06
N ASN A 12 -16.48 5.51 -7.88
CA ASN A 12 -17.24 6.56 -7.19
C ASN A 12 -18.56 6.91 -7.91
N ALA A 13 -18.59 6.79 -9.24
CA ALA A 13 -19.80 6.94 -10.05
C ALA A 13 -20.72 5.69 -10.06
N GLY A 14 -20.43 4.65 -9.26
CA GLY A 14 -21.19 3.41 -9.20
C GLY A 14 -21.14 2.56 -10.47
N LYS A 15 -20.13 2.76 -11.32
CA LYS A 15 -19.93 2.05 -12.59
C LYS A 15 -18.92 0.92 -12.44
N ALA A 16 -19.13 -0.16 -13.19
CA ALA A 16 -18.15 -1.24 -13.31
C ALA A 16 -16.84 -0.74 -13.94
N VAL A 17 -15.71 -1.16 -13.36
CA VAL A 17 -14.37 -0.87 -13.88
C VAL A 17 -14.01 -1.92 -14.93
N THR A 18 -14.43 -1.71 -16.17
CA THR A 18 -14.12 -2.58 -17.32
C THR A 18 -13.10 -1.94 -18.25
N GLU A 19 -12.50 -2.72 -19.15
CA GLU A 19 -11.54 -2.21 -20.14
C GLU A 19 -12.14 -1.09 -21.00
N ASP A 20 -13.35 -1.28 -21.50
CA ASP A 20 -14.09 -0.29 -22.28
C ASP A 20 -14.37 0.98 -21.48
N ALA A 21 -14.79 0.84 -20.22
CA ALA A 21 -15.14 1.98 -19.36
C ALA A 21 -13.90 2.83 -19.03
N VAL A 22 -12.78 2.20 -18.68
CA VAL A 22 -11.50 2.87 -18.41
C VAL A 22 -10.97 3.55 -19.68
N THR A 23 -11.03 2.85 -20.81
CA THR A 23 -10.62 3.38 -22.13
C THR A 23 -11.44 4.61 -22.51
N ALA A 24 -12.77 4.56 -22.36
CA ALA A 24 -13.66 5.68 -22.67
C ALA A 24 -13.39 6.91 -21.78
N VAL A 25 -13.11 6.72 -20.48
CA VAL A 25 -12.75 7.83 -19.57
C VAL A 25 -11.42 8.47 -19.97
N LEU A 26 -10.40 7.68 -20.29
CA LEU A 26 -9.10 8.18 -20.72
C LEU A 26 -9.18 8.92 -22.07
N GLN A 27 -9.92 8.37 -23.04
CA GLN A 27 -10.17 9.04 -24.33
C GLN A 27 -10.95 10.34 -24.17
N ALA A 28 -11.97 10.38 -23.30
CA ALA A 28 -12.71 11.60 -22.99
C ALA A 28 -11.85 12.68 -22.32
N ALA A 29 -10.80 12.28 -21.59
CA ALA A 29 -9.78 13.17 -21.04
C ALA A 29 -8.68 13.57 -22.06
N GLY A 30 -8.74 13.09 -23.31
CA GLY A 30 -7.72 13.35 -24.34
C GLY A 30 -6.41 12.59 -24.13
N ILE A 31 -6.42 11.52 -23.34
CA ILE A 31 -5.23 10.71 -22.98
C ILE A 31 -5.10 9.55 -23.96
N GLU A 32 -3.89 9.32 -24.49
CA GLU A 32 -3.57 8.15 -25.30
C GLU A 32 -3.61 6.87 -24.45
N VAL A 33 -4.38 5.88 -24.91
CA VAL A 33 -4.66 4.66 -24.14
C VAL A 33 -3.68 3.55 -24.50
N ASN A 34 -3.01 3.00 -23.49
CA ASN A 34 -2.21 1.80 -23.59
C ASN A 34 -3.05 0.61 -23.10
N GLU A 35 -3.53 -0.22 -24.04
CA GLU A 35 -4.40 -1.36 -23.74
C GLU A 35 -3.80 -2.34 -22.71
N ALA A 36 -2.49 -2.59 -22.75
CA ALA A 36 -1.84 -3.51 -21.81
C ALA A 36 -1.92 -2.99 -20.36
N ARG A 37 -1.86 -1.66 -20.17
CA ARG A 37 -2.06 -1.01 -18.87
C ARG A 37 -3.52 -1.01 -18.43
N VAL A 38 -4.48 -0.91 -19.35
CA VAL A 38 -5.91 -1.09 -19.05
C VAL A 38 -6.18 -2.52 -18.58
N LYS A 39 -5.72 -3.53 -19.34
CA LYS A 39 -5.87 -4.96 -19.03
C LYS A 39 -5.25 -5.31 -17.68
N ALA A 40 -4.02 -4.86 -17.43
CA ALA A 40 -3.35 -5.07 -16.15
C ALA A 40 -4.08 -4.41 -14.97
N LEU A 41 -4.67 -3.21 -15.16
CA LEU A 41 -5.46 -2.55 -14.12
C LEU A 41 -6.74 -3.32 -13.81
N VAL A 42 -7.50 -3.71 -14.83
CA VAL A 42 -8.77 -4.44 -14.64
C VAL A 42 -8.50 -5.78 -13.94
N ALA A 43 -7.53 -6.56 -14.42
CA ALA A 43 -7.13 -7.82 -13.79
C ALA A 43 -6.64 -7.64 -12.34
N ALA A 44 -5.92 -6.55 -12.03
CA ALA A 44 -5.47 -6.25 -10.66
C ALA A 44 -6.61 -5.80 -9.72
N LEU A 45 -7.80 -5.47 -10.26
CA LEU A 45 -8.99 -5.09 -9.50
C LEU A 45 -10.04 -6.21 -9.44
N GLU A 46 -9.81 -7.34 -10.12
CA GLU A 46 -10.70 -8.52 -10.03
C GLU A 46 -10.70 -9.06 -8.59
N GLY A 47 -11.88 -9.09 -7.97
CA GLY A 47 -12.05 -9.55 -6.59
C GLY A 47 -11.57 -8.57 -5.51
N VAL A 48 -11.12 -7.36 -5.86
CA VAL A 48 -10.70 -6.34 -4.90
C VAL A 48 -11.90 -5.48 -4.47
N ASP A 49 -12.13 -5.39 -3.16
CA ASP A 49 -13.00 -4.35 -2.59
C ASP A 49 -12.25 -3.00 -2.61
N ILE A 50 -12.70 -2.10 -3.49
CA ILE A 50 -12.06 -0.80 -3.70
C ILE A 50 -12.25 0.12 -2.49
N GLU A 51 -13.38 0.08 -1.77
CA GLU A 51 -13.58 0.93 -0.58
C GLU A 51 -12.78 0.41 0.61
N GLU A 52 -12.67 -0.91 0.77
CA GLU A 52 -11.79 -1.48 1.80
C GLU A 52 -10.31 -1.10 1.53
N ALA A 53 -9.88 -1.15 0.26
CA ALA A 53 -8.54 -0.76 -0.15
C ALA A 53 -8.26 0.74 0.08
N ILE A 54 -9.20 1.63 -0.29
CA ILE A 54 -9.11 3.08 -0.02
C ILE A 54 -9.05 3.34 1.50
N SER A 55 -9.92 2.69 2.27
CA SER A 55 -9.97 2.83 3.73
C SER A 55 -8.64 2.41 4.38
N LYS A 56 -8.11 1.24 4.02
CA LYS A 56 -6.80 0.77 4.49
C LYS A 56 -5.69 1.73 4.11
N ALA A 57 -5.68 2.27 2.89
CA ALA A 57 -4.69 3.26 2.46
C ALA A 57 -4.77 4.58 3.24
N ALA A 58 -5.96 5.01 3.64
CA ALA A 58 -6.15 6.22 4.45
C ALA A 58 -5.61 6.05 5.90
N PHE A 59 -5.74 4.85 6.49
CA PHE A 59 -5.20 4.56 7.83
C PHE A 59 -3.73 4.09 7.81
N ALA A 60 -3.19 3.69 6.66
CA ALA A 60 -1.78 3.32 6.49
C ALA A 60 -0.84 4.51 6.32
N ALA A 61 -1.37 5.74 6.19
CA ALA A 61 -0.58 6.94 6.37
C ALA A 61 -0.01 6.94 7.80
N PRO A 62 1.31 7.09 8.01
CA PRO A 62 1.87 7.11 9.35
C PRO A 62 1.18 8.23 10.12
N ALA A 63 0.59 7.89 11.27
CA ALA A 63 -0.02 8.86 12.15
C ALA A 63 1.05 9.91 12.49
N ALA A 64 0.94 11.09 11.85
CA ALA A 64 1.84 12.20 12.09
C ALA A 64 1.79 12.47 13.58
N ALA A 65 2.89 12.18 14.27
CA ALA A 65 2.89 12.04 15.71
C ALA A 65 2.27 13.30 16.33
N ALA A 66 1.08 13.13 16.92
CA ALA A 66 0.40 14.20 17.62
C ALA A 66 1.25 14.50 18.86
N ALA A 67 2.18 15.44 18.71
CA ALA A 67 3.03 15.90 19.79
C ALA A 67 2.10 16.29 20.95
N PRO A 68 2.22 15.65 22.12
CA PRO A 68 1.31 15.93 23.22
C PRO A 68 1.53 17.38 23.64
N ALA A 69 0.51 18.22 23.43
CA ALA A 69 0.51 19.58 23.90
C ALA A 69 0.68 19.56 25.43
N ALA A 70 1.78 20.12 25.92
CA ALA A 70 2.18 19.99 27.31
C ALA A 70 1.16 20.64 28.26
N ALA A 71 0.51 19.80 29.07
CA ALA A 71 -0.29 20.20 30.22
C ALA A 71 -0.17 19.14 31.34
N ALA A 72 1.01 19.10 31.97
CA ALA A 72 1.25 18.43 33.25
C ALA A 72 1.13 19.47 34.40
N PRO A 73 1.02 19.08 35.70
CA PRO A 73 1.26 17.74 36.27
C PRO A 73 0.28 17.22 37.35
N ALA A 74 0.21 15.89 37.45
CA ALA A 74 0.13 15.04 38.67
C ALA A 74 0.33 13.59 38.17
N ALA A 75 1.40 12.84 38.49
CA ALA A 75 1.79 12.31 39.81
C ALA A 75 0.64 11.50 40.45
N GLU A 76 0.72 10.19 40.76
CA GLU A 76 1.74 9.14 40.68
C GLU A 76 1.07 7.85 40.10
N GLU A 77 1.68 6.68 39.84
CA GLU A 77 2.93 6.03 40.28
C GLU A 77 3.72 5.39 39.10
N ALA A 78 4.85 4.72 39.38
CA ALA A 78 5.52 3.73 38.53
C ALA A 78 6.08 2.60 39.43
N PRO A 79 6.22 1.37 38.90
CA PRO A 79 7.57 0.79 38.77
C PRO A 79 7.76 0.21 37.33
N ALA A 80 8.92 0.25 36.67
CA ALA A 80 10.21 -0.36 37.02
C ALA A 80 10.07 -1.87 37.30
N ALA A 81 10.85 -2.81 36.80
CA ALA A 81 11.91 -2.95 35.79
C ALA A 81 12.13 -4.48 35.67
N GLU A 82 13.25 -4.96 35.11
CA GLU A 82 13.66 -6.40 35.06
C GLU A 82 12.78 -7.29 34.13
N GLU A 83 13.30 -8.20 33.29
CA GLU A 83 14.64 -8.79 33.04
C GLU A 83 14.81 -8.92 31.48
N GLU A 84 15.97 -8.63 30.86
CA GLU A 84 17.12 -9.54 30.57
C GLU A 84 16.77 -10.68 29.56
N GLU A 85 17.62 -11.11 28.60
CA GLU A 85 18.96 -10.69 28.15
C GLU A 85 19.25 -11.21 26.70
N GLU A 86 20.33 -10.70 26.09
CA GLU A 86 21.30 -11.27 25.10
C GLU A 86 20.95 -12.53 24.25
N GLU A 87 21.06 -12.48 22.90
CA GLU A 87 22.25 -12.61 22.02
C GLU A 87 22.74 -14.06 21.72
N GLU A 88 22.57 -14.47 20.46
CA GLU A 88 23.39 -15.37 19.59
C GLU A 88 22.54 -15.54 18.31
N ASP A 89 22.79 -14.92 17.16
CA ASP A 89 24.00 -14.88 16.32
C ASP A 89 24.53 -16.27 15.91
N THR A 90 23.99 -16.82 14.83
CA THR A 90 24.72 -17.36 13.65
C THR A 90 23.82 -18.25 12.78
N SER A 91 23.60 -17.84 11.52
CA SER A 91 23.44 -18.74 10.32
C SER A 91 23.09 -17.94 9.05
N GLU A 92 23.85 -16.89 8.72
CA GLU A 92 23.84 -16.27 7.38
C GLU A 92 24.92 -16.92 6.48
N GLU A 93 24.72 -18.14 5.95
CA GLU A 93 25.61 -18.61 4.85
C GLU A 93 25.05 -19.58 3.78
N ASP A 94 23.80 -20.04 3.82
CA ASP A 94 23.27 -20.99 2.80
C ASP A 94 22.48 -20.35 1.63
N GLY A 95 22.21 -19.03 1.68
CA GLY A 95 21.40 -18.35 0.65
C GLY A 95 22.17 -17.88 -0.60
N MET A 96 23.45 -17.55 -0.47
CA MET A 96 24.19 -16.81 -1.50
C MET A 96 24.85 -17.71 -2.56
N ALA A 97 25.15 -18.97 -2.23
CA ALA A 97 25.83 -19.91 -3.13
C ALA A 97 25.05 -20.23 -4.42
N GLY A 98 23.71 -20.11 -4.40
CA GLY A 98 22.85 -20.37 -5.56
C GLY A 98 22.81 -19.23 -6.59
N LEU A 99 23.01 -17.98 -6.17
CA LEU A 99 22.85 -16.80 -7.04
C LEU A 99 24.04 -16.62 -8.01
N GLY A 100 25.25 -16.99 -7.58
CA GLY A 100 26.45 -16.92 -8.43
C GLY A 100 26.43 -17.88 -9.63
N ALA A 101 25.69 -18.99 -9.54
CA ALA A 101 25.58 -19.97 -10.62
C ALA A 101 24.54 -19.60 -11.70
N LEU A 102 23.70 -18.58 -11.46
CA LEU A 102 22.64 -18.15 -12.38
C LEU A 102 23.09 -17.05 -13.37
N PHE A 103 24.24 -16.42 -13.12
CA PHE A 103 24.78 -15.30 -13.91
C PHE A 103 26.23 -15.54 -14.40
N GLY A 104 26.66 -16.82 -14.45
CA GLY A 104 27.93 -17.26 -15.04
C GLY A 104 27.79 -17.70 -16.49
#